data_AF-A0AB34J1U5-F1
#
_entry.id   AF-A0AB34J1U5-F1
#
_cell.length_a   1.000
_cell.length_b   1.000
_cell.length_c   1.000
_cell.angle_alpha   90.00
_cell.angle_beta   90.00
_cell.angle_gamma   90.00
#
_symmetry.space_group_name_H-M   'P 1'
#
loop_
_entity.id
_entity.type
_entity.pdbx_description
1 polymer ?
#
loop_
_entity_poly.entity_id
_entity_poly.type
_entity_poly.pdbx_seq_one_letter_code
_entity_poly.pdbx_strand_id
1 'polypeptide(L)'
;MFDDSDEGDSPSFPPDLSTTLRSEFKNAFKAWKKLKIDWKSYFPEHDIPADNHNLDLVKHLMELPMGLFYKKLMRTDPLRLAYGWLPSMALCSRGQIGTLLAESFCERILSQANLVLQDGNTLLCNEELEMVVVLRMNRKFMRYMRQHYNHLSKQDFAQTVIRV
;
A
#
# COMPACT_ATOMS: atom_id res chain seq x y z
N MET A 1 -1.60 -27.74 12.84
CA MET A 1 -2.63 -27.08 13.66
C MET A 1 -1.99 -25.76 14.06
N PHE A 2 -2.25 -24.72 13.29
CA PHE A 2 -1.65 -23.41 13.54
C PHE A 2 -2.50 -22.75 14.61
N ASP A 3 -1.82 -22.33 15.68
CA ASP A 3 -2.40 -21.62 16.80
C ASP A 3 -2.63 -20.17 16.34
N ASP A 4 -3.89 -19.76 16.20
CA ASP A 4 -4.34 -18.41 15.81
C ASP A 4 -4.14 -17.40 16.97
N SER A 5 -3.07 -17.53 17.75
CA SER A 5 -2.89 -16.78 19.00
C SER A 5 -2.04 -15.50 18.87
N ASP A 6 -1.64 -15.13 17.65
CA ASP A 6 -0.91 -13.87 17.41
C ASP A 6 -1.85 -12.73 16.97
N GLU A 7 -2.87 -12.45 17.79
CA GLU A 7 -3.49 -11.11 17.82
C GLU A 7 -2.49 -10.16 18.49
N GLY A 8 -1.46 -9.77 17.74
CA GLY A 8 -0.51 -8.75 18.14
C GLY A 8 -1.26 -7.50 18.62
N ASP A 9 -0.95 -7.11 19.85
CA ASP A 9 -1.58 -6.03 20.62
C ASP A 9 -1.58 -4.74 19.80
N SER A 10 -2.65 -4.54 19.03
CA SER A 10 -2.81 -3.38 18.17
C SER A 10 -2.84 -2.16 19.08
N PRO A 11 -2.03 -1.11 18.81
CA PRO A 11 -1.90 0.02 19.72
C PRO A 11 -3.29 0.56 20.07
N SER A 12 -3.72 0.33 21.31
CA SER A 12 -5.06 0.67 21.74
C SER A 12 -5.16 2.18 21.86
N PHE A 13 -5.80 2.81 20.89
CA PHE A 13 -6.09 4.24 20.97
C PHE A 13 -6.96 4.51 22.21
N PRO A 14 -6.79 5.66 22.88
CA PRO A 14 -7.72 6.06 23.93
C PRO A 14 -9.17 5.99 23.39
N PRO A 15 -10.12 5.46 24.19
CA PRO A 15 -11.45 5.08 23.70
C PRO A 15 -12.22 6.24 23.04
N ASP A 16 -11.99 7.47 23.52
CA ASP A 16 -12.57 8.71 22.97
C ASP A 16 -12.06 9.03 21.56
N LEU A 17 -10.76 8.88 21.34
CA LEU A 17 -10.14 9.07 20.03
C LEU A 17 -10.61 8.00 19.04
N SER A 18 -10.73 6.75 19.48
CA SER A 18 -11.20 5.64 18.65
C SER A 18 -12.63 5.86 18.12
N THR A 19 -13.49 6.47 18.93
CA THR A 19 -14.89 6.72 18.58
C THR A 19 -15.00 7.86 17.57
N THR A 20 -14.25 8.94 17.80
CA THR A 20 -14.18 10.09 16.89
C THR A 20 -13.69 9.66 15.51
N LEU A 21 -12.58 8.92 15.43
CA LEU A 21 -12.02 8.42 14.17
C LEU A 21 -12.98 7.48 13.43
N ARG A 22 -13.68 6.59 14.14
CA ARG A 22 -14.71 5.72 13.54
C ARG A 22 -15.87 6.53 12.95
N SER A 23 -16.28 7.61 13.62
CA SER A 23 -17.35 8.48 13.12
C SER A 23 -16.93 9.27 11.88
N GLU A 24 -15.69 9.80 11.88
CA GLU A 24 -15.09 10.49 10.73
C GLU A 24 -15.01 9.54 9.52
N PHE A 25 -14.45 8.35 9.72
CA PHE A 25 -14.36 7.33 8.69
C PHE A 25 -15.72 6.98 8.09
N LYS A 26 -16.75 6.76 8.93
CA LYS A 26 -18.10 6.44 8.45
C LYS A 26 -18.67 7.54 7.55
N ASN A 27 -18.45 8.80 7.92
CA ASN A 27 -18.93 9.94 7.14
C ASN A 27 -18.19 10.06 5.80
N ALA A 28 -16.86 10.03 5.84
CA ALA A 28 -16.00 10.08 4.66
C ALA A 28 -16.29 8.91 3.71
N PHE A 29 -16.42 7.70 4.24
CA PHE A 29 -16.68 6.50 3.45
C PHE A 29 -18.08 6.48 2.84
N LYS A 30 -19.07 7.06 3.52
CA LYS A 30 -20.43 7.25 2.97
C LYS A 30 -20.41 8.22 1.78
N ALA A 31 -19.67 9.31 1.86
CA ALA A 31 -19.50 10.25 0.74
C ALA A 31 -18.72 9.60 -0.41
N TRP A 32 -17.66 8.84 -0.09
CA TRP A 32 -16.86 8.09 -1.04
C TRP A 32 -17.69 7.09 -1.85
N LYS A 33 -18.55 6.29 -1.20
CA LYS A 33 -19.45 5.34 -1.88
C LYS A 33 -20.44 5.99 -2.84
N LYS A 34 -20.80 7.25 -2.59
CA LYS A 34 -21.73 8.03 -3.42
C LYS A 34 -21.03 8.78 -4.56
N LEU A 35 -19.70 8.71 -4.63
CA LEU A 35 -18.93 9.39 -5.65
C LEU A 35 -19.27 8.81 -7.02
N LYS A 36 -19.88 9.64 -7.88
CA LYS A 36 -20.10 9.31 -9.30
C LYS A 36 -18.96 9.91 -10.10
N ILE A 37 -18.25 9.06 -10.83
CA ILE A 37 -17.09 9.44 -11.63
C ILE A 37 -17.45 9.25 -13.09
N ASP A 38 -17.29 10.31 -13.87
CA ASP A 38 -17.33 10.21 -15.33
C ASP A 38 -15.92 9.87 -15.83
N TRP A 39 -15.64 8.56 -15.93
CA TRP A 39 -14.33 8.05 -16.29
C TRP A 39 -13.86 8.53 -17.67
N LYS A 40 -14.79 8.65 -18.63
CA LYS A 40 -14.50 9.11 -19.99
C LYS A 40 -14.05 10.57 -20.02
N SER A 41 -14.68 11.43 -19.22
CA SER A 41 -14.26 12.83 -19.07
C SER A 41 -12.89 12.95 -18.39
N TYR A 42 -12.59 12.07 -17.43
CA TYR A 42 -11.30 12.07 -16.73
C TYR A 42 -10.14 11.54 -17.57
N PHE A 43 -10.40 10.53 -18.42
CA PHE A 43 -9.39 9.86 -19.23
C PHE A 43 -9.87 9.73 -20.69
N PRO A 44 -9.94 10.84 -21.45
CA PRO A 44 -10.48 10.82 -22.81
C PRO A 44 -9.61 10.05 -23.80
N GLU A 45 -8.33 9.84 -23.46
CA GLU A 45 -7.37 9.10 -24.28
C GLU A 45 -7.52 7.57 -24.15
N HIS A 46 -8.27 7.09 -23.15
CA HIS A 46 -8.46 5.66 -22.92
C HIS A 46 -9.79 5.19 -23.53
N ASP A 47 -9.85 3.92 -23.95
CA ASP A 47 -11.05 3.29 -24.51
C ASP A 47 -12.08 3.00 -23.42
N ILE A 48 -12.72 4.06 -22.94
CA ILE A 48 -13.73 4.01 -21.88
C ILE A 48 -15.10 4.25 -22.50
N PRO A 49 -16.04 3.29 -22.39
CA PRO A 49 -17.40 3.48 -22.87
C PRO A 49 -18.09 4.65 -22.13
N ALA A 50 -18.89 5.42 -22.85
CA ALA A 50 -19.64 6.54 -22.27
C ALA A 50 -20.80 6.05 -21.38
N ASP A 51 -21.27 4.83 -21.62
CA ASP A 51 -22.30 4.19 -20.82
C ASP A 51 -21.65 3.26 -19.79
N ASN A 52 -22.00 3.46 -18.52
CA ASN A 52 -21.52 2.66 -17.41
C ASN A 52 -21.98 1.20 -17.49
N HIS A 53 -23.05 0.88 -18.23
CA HIS A 53 -23.51 -0.51 -18.40
C HIS A 53 -22.53 -1.38 -19.19
N ASN A 54 -21.71 -0.78 -20.06
CA ASN A 54 -20.70 -1.48 -20.86
C ASN A 54 -19.30 -1.38 -20.23
N LEU A 55 -19.18 -0.82 -19.03
CA LEU A 55 -17.91 -0.59 -18.35
C LEU A 55 -17.41 -1.89 -17.70
N ASP A 56 -16.52 -2.58 -18.40
CA ASP A 56 -15.70 -3.64 -17.81
C ASP A 56 -14.59 -3.05 -16.91
N LEU A 57 -14.57 -3.45 -15.64
CA LEU A 57 -13.60 -2.97 -14.63
C LEU A 57 -12.16 -3.41 -14.95
N VAL A 58 -11.99 -4.62 -15.46
CA VAL A 58 -10.66 -5.18 -15.73
C VAL A 58 -10.12 -4.60 -17.02
N LYS A 59 -10.90 -4.65 -18.09
CA LYS A 59 -10.48 -4.21 -19.42
C LYS A 59 -10.29 -2.70 -19.50
N HIS A 60 -11.19 -1.90 -18.89
CA HIS A 60 -11.20 -0.45 -19.09
C HIS A 60 -10.60 0.34 -17.94
N LEU A 61 -10.59 -0.18 -16.69
CA LEU A 61 -10.17 0.60 -15.52
C LEU A 61 -8.83 0.18 -14.91
N MET A 62 -8.35 -1.05 -15.12
CA MET A 62 -7.12 -1.55 -14.47
C MET A 62 -5.85 -0.77 -14.87
N GLU A 63 -5.78 -0.33 -16.12
CA GLU A 63 -4.60 0.36 -16.64
C GLU A 63 -4.66 1.89 -16.43
N LEU A 64 -5.74 2.40 -15.83
CA LEU A 64 -5.90 3.83 -15.67
C LEU A 64 -4.87 4.39 -14.68
N PRO A 65 -4.30 5.57 -14.96
CA PRO A 65 -3.38 6.25 -14.04
C PRO A 65 -4.17 6.87 -12.88
N MET A 66 -4.67 6.03 -11.96
CA MET A 66 -5.50 6.39 -10.81
C MET A 66 -4.85 7.44 -9.89
N GLY A 67 -3.53 7.54 -9.91
CA GLY A 67 -2.81 8.60 -9.20
C GLY A 67 -3.20 10.02 -9.64
N LEU A 68 -3.57 10.22 -10.92
CA LEU A 68 -4.05 11.53 -11.41
C LEU A 68 -5.45 11.83 -10.87
N PHE A 69 -6.32 10.82 -10.86
CA PHE A 69 -7.67 10.93 -10.31
C PHE A 69 -7.62 11.33 -8.83
N TYR A 70 -6.88 10.60 -7.99
CA TYR A 70 -6.81 10.91 -6.56
C TYR A 70 -6.16 12.27 -6.28
N LYS A 71 -5.11 12.65 -7.03
CA LYS A 71 -4.52 13.99 -6.90
C LYS A 71 -5.52 15.10 -7.24
N LYS A 72 -6.36 14.92 -8.26
CA LYS A 72 -7.42 15.88 -8.59
C LYS A 72 -8.50 15.91 -7.51
N LEU A 73 -8.90 14.76 -6.98
CA LEU A 73 -9.87 14.65 -5.89
C LEU A 73 -9.39 15.38 -4.61
N MET A 74 -8.10 15.26 -4.28
CA MET A 74 -7.48 15.98 -3.17
C MET A 74 -7.42 17.50 -3.39
N ARG A 75 -7.31 17.96 -4.64
CA ARG A 75 -7.35 19.39 -4.95
C ARG A 75 -8.75 19.97 -4.84
N THR A 76 -9.78 19.17 -5.12
CA THR A 76 -11.19 19.60 -4.98
C THR A 76 -11.67 19.62 -3.53
N ASP A 77 -11.04 18.83 -2.64
CA ASP A 77 -11.35 18.79 -1.22
C ASP A 77 -10.09 19.08 -0.37
N PRO A 78 -9.55 20.32 -0.40
CA PRO A 78 -8.32 20.65 0.30
C PRO A 78 -8.46 20.58 1.83
N LEU A 79 -9.69 20.80 2.35
CA LEU A 79 -10.00 20.72 3.78
C LEU A 79 -10.35 19.29 4.23
N ARG A 80 -10.41 18.32 3.30
CA ARG A 80 -10.72 16.90 3.56
C ARG A 80 -12.09 16.68 4.23
N LEU A 81 -13.04 17.57 3.99
CA LEU A 81 -14.37 17.51 4.63
C LEU A 81 -15.27 16.47 3.99
N ALA A 82 -15.10 16.19 2.69
CA ALA A 82 -15.95 15.26 1.96
C ALA A 82 -15.40 13.83 2.04
N TYR A 83 -14.10 13.65 1.82
CA TYR A 83 -13.50 12.33 1.66
C TYR A 83 -12.48 11.97 2.72
N GLY A 84 -12.19 12.88 3.67
CA GLY A 84 -11.19 12.66 4.71
C GLY A 84 -9.83 12.31 4.12
N TRP A 85 -9.20 11.30 4.71
CA TRP A 85 -7.89 10.79 4.29
C TRP A 85 -7.94 9.68 3.24
N LEU A 86 -9.14 9.22 2.83
CA LEU A 86 -9.30 8.13 1.88
C LEU A 86 -8.53 8.31 0.55
N PRO A 87 -8.56 9.47 -0.14
CA PRO A 87 -7.77 9.62 -1.36
C PRO A 87 -6.26 9.56 -1.10
N SER A 88 -5.80 9.99 0.08
CA SER A 88 -4.38 9.95 0.45
C SER A 88 -3.94 8.52 0.77
N MET A 89 -4.79 7.73 1.42
CA MET A 89 -4.54 6.31 1.69
C MET A 89 -4.62 5.45 0.42
N ALA A 90 -5.50 5.81 -0.52
CA ALA A 90 -5.60 5.14 -1.81
C ALA A 90 -4.43 5.45 -2.75
N LEU A 91 -3.76 6.60 -2.55
CA LEU A 91 -2.49 6.89 -3.20
C LEU A 91 -1.39 6.05 -2.54
N CYS A 92 -0.79 5.15 -3.30
CA CYS A 92 0.45 4.52 -2.87
C CYS A 92 1.55 5.58 -2.70
N SER A 93 2.48 5.33 -1.77
CA SER A 93 3.67 6.17 -1.56
C SER A 93 4.39 6.45 -2.89
N ARG A 94 4.98 7.65 -3.04
CA ARG A 94 5.78 8.04 -4.21
C ARG A 94 6.95 7.09 -4.49
N GLY A 95 7.36 6.30 -3.50
CA GLY A 95 8.41 5.30 -3.59
C GLY A 95 7.91 3.87 -3.45
N GLN A 96 6.65 3.57 -3.75
CA GLN A 96 6.11 2.20 -3.69
C GLN A 96 5.90 1.64 -5.10
N ILE A 97 6.50 0.49 -5.39
CA ILE A 97 6.26 -0.26 -6.63
C ILE A 97 4.99 -1.10 -6.41
N GLY A 98 3.84 -0.51 -6.76
CA GLY A 98 2.57 -1.23 -6.85
C GLY A 98 1.79 -1.38 -5.54
N THR A 99 0.54 -1.83 -5.69
CA THR A 99 -0.33 -2.32 -4.61
C THR A 99 0.48 -3.25 -3.71
N LEU A 100 0.37 -3.08 -2.39
CA LEU A 100 0.99 -3.94 -1.37
C LEU A 100 1.03 -5.37 -1.90
N LEU A 101 2.24 -5.91 -2.12
CA LEU A 101 2.38 -7.32 -2.46
C LEU A 101 1.58 -8.06 -1.40
N ALA A 102 0.61 -8.88 -1.83
CA ALA A 102 -0.26 -9.60 -0.91
C ALA A 102 0.62 -10.22 0.18
N GLU A 103 0.18 -10.15 1.44
CA GLU A 103 0.91 -10.73 2.58
C GLU A 103 1.42 -12.14 2.27
N SER A 104 0.60 -12.93 1.57
CA SER A 104 0.91 -14.26 1.05
C SER A 104 2.12 -14.35 0.08
N PHE A 105 2.58 -13.25 -0.50
CA PHE A 105 3.83 -13.21 -1.25
C PHE A 105 5.03 -13.21 -0.31
N CYS A 106 5.01 -12.39 0.75
CA CYS A 106 6.06 -12.35 1.75
C CYS A 106 6.16 -13.69 2.49
N GLU A 107 5.03 -14.24 2.91
CA GLU A 107 4.95 -15.55 3.57
C GLU A 107 5.57 -16.67 2.72
N ARG A 108 5.27 -16.71 1.41
CA ARG A 108 5.85 -17.72 0.51
C ARG A 108 7.36 -17.61 0.43
N ILE A 109 7.92 -16.40 0.41
CA ILE A 109 9.37 -16.23 0.32
C ILE A 109 10.05 -16.56 1.64
N LEU A 110 9.48 -16.16 2.77
CA LEU A 110 9.98 -16.56 4.10
C LEU A 110 9.92 -18.08 4.29
N SER A 111 8.83 -18.72 3.87
CA SER A 111 8.71 -20.19 3.87
C SER A 111 9.80 -20.88 3.06
N GLN A 112 10.09 -20.38 1.85
CA GLN A 112 11.19 -20.93 1.04
C GLN A 112 12.57 -20.65 1.65
N ALA A 113 12.75 -19.51 2.31
CA ALA A 113 14.00 -19.20 3.01
C ALA A 113 14.25 -20.18 4.16
N ASN A 114 13.22 -20.51 4.96
CA ASN A 114 13.32 -21.47 6.06
C ASN A 114 13.69 -22.89 5.61
N LEU A 115 13.34 -23.28 4.37
CA LEU A 115 13.76 -24.58 3.81
C LEU A 115 15.27 -24.64 3.55
N VAL A 116 15.89 -23.52 3.17
CA VAL A 116 17.32 -23.44 2.80
C VAL A 116 18.18 -23.07 4.02
N LEU A 117 17.69 -22.16 4.85
CA LEU A 117 18.38 -21.55 5.98
C LEU A 117 17.88 -22.17 7.28
N GLN A 118 18.16 -23.46 7.44
CA GLN A 118 17.87 -24.22 8.66
C GLN A 118 18.90 -23.91 9.76
N ASP A 119 18.57 -24.20 11.02
CA ASP A 119 19.44 -23.97 12.20
C ASP A 119 20.86 -24.55 12.07
N GLY A 120 21.04 -25.62 11.29
CA GLY A 120 22.36 -26.20 11.02
C GLY A 120 23.24 -25.40 10.04
N ASN A 121 22.64 -24.49 9.26
CA ASN A 121 23.27 -23.78 8.15
C ASN A 121 23.32 -22.26 8.34
N THR A 122 22.77 -21.75 9.45
CA THR A 122 22.74 -20.33 9.80
C THR A 122 23.02 -20.14 11.29
N LEU A 123 23.69 -19.05 11.64
CA LEU A 123 23.86 -18.61 13.03
C LEU A 123 22.84 -17.54 13.44
N LEU A 124 22.03 -17.09 12.49
CA LEU A 124 21.01 -16.07 12.69
C LEU A 124 19.76 -16.68 13.29
N CYS A 125 19.11 -15.97 14.21
CA CYS A 125 17.79 -16.36 14.68
C CYS A 125 16.72 -16.12 13.60
N ASN A 126 15.52 -16.67 13.81
CA ASN A 126 14.42 -16.57 12.84
C ASN A 126 14.10 -15.12 12.45
N GLU A 127 14.02 -14.21 13.42
CA GLU A 127 13.75 -12.79 13.18
C GLU A 127 14.81 -12.13 12.30
N GLU A 128 16.09 -12.41 12.56
CA GLU A 128 17.21 -11.91 11.77
C GLU A 128 17.21 -12.46 10.34
N LEU A 129 16.85 -13.74 10.20
CA LEU A 129 16.69 -14.39 8.91
C LEU A 129 15.61 -13.73 8.06
N GLU A 130 14.43 -13.52 8.63
CA GLU A 130 13.30 -12.87 7.96
C GLU A 130 13.70 -11.46 7.49
N MET A 131 14.34 -10.68 8.35
CA MET A 131 14.85 -9.34 8.00
C MET A 131 15.85 -9.41 6.83
N VAL A 132 16.82 -10.33 6.86
CA VAL A 132 17.82 -10.48 5.81
C VAL A 132 17.18 -10.89 4.49
N VAL A 133 16.21 -11.80 4.50
CA VAL A 133 15.47 -12.26 3.32
C VAL A 133 14.73 -11.09 2.67
N VAL A 134 13.97 -10.31 3.46
CA VAL A 134 13.24 -9.13 3.00
C VAL A 134 14.19 -8.09 2.39
N LEU A 135 15.32 -7.81 3.06
CA LEU A 135 16.33 -6.87 2.56
C LEU A 135 17.00 -7.39 1.27
N ARG A 136 17.22 -8.69 1.16
CA ARG A 136 17.84 -9.33 -0.02
C ARG A 136 16.91 -9.25 -1.24
N MET A 137 15.63 -9.55 -1.06
CA MET A 137 14.61 -9.41 -2.11
C MET A 137 14.52 -7.97 -2.61
N ASN A 138 14.49 -7.01 -1.68
CA ASN A 138 14.32 -5.60 -2.01
C ASN A 138 15.63 -4.92 -2.44
N ARG A 139 16.77 -5.63 -2.49
CA ARG A 139 18.09 -5.05 -2.76
C ARG A 139 18.17 -4.24 -4.05
N LYS A 140 17.65 -4.77 -5.16
CA LYS A 140 17.67 -4.07 -6.46
C LYS A 140 16.82 -2.81 -6.41
N PHE A 141 15.64 -2.91 -5.81
CA PHE A 141 14.74 -1.79 -5.63
C PHE A 141 15.33 -0.68 -4.76
N MET A 142 15.86 -1.03 -3.58
CA MET A 142 16.55 -0.09 -2.70
C MET A 142 17.73 0.60 -3.40
N ARG A 143 18.53 -0.14 -4.18
CA ARG A 143 19.62 0.45 -4.98
C ARG A 143 19.09 1.46 -6.01
N TYR A 144 18.05 1.09 -6.76
CA TYR A 144 17.43 1.96 -7.74
C TYR A 144 16.86 3.24 -7.10
N MET A 145 16.14 3.11 -5.98
CA MET A 145 15.59 4.24 -5.23
C MET A 145 16.69 5.18 -4.72
N ARG A 146 17.80 4.64 -4.20
CA ARG A 146 18.93 5.47 -3.75
C ARG A 146 19.61 6.21 -4.89
N GLN A 147 19.69 5.61 -6.08
CA GLN A 147 20.34 6.22 -7.25
C GLN A 147 19.49 7.31 -7.90
N HIS A 148 18.18 7.08 -8.07
CA HIS A 148 17.30 7.96 -8.84
C HIS A 148 16.41 8.86 -7.98
N TYR A 149 16.16 8.49 -6.72
CA TYR A 149 15.22 9.15 -5.83
C TYR A 149 15.82 9.37 -4.43
N ASN A 150 17.09 9.81 -4.36
CA ASN A 150 17.82 10.04 -3.10
C ASN A 150 17.07 10.97 -2.12
N HIS A 151 16.34 11.96 -2.65
CA HIS A 151 15.52 12.87 -1.85
C HIS A 151 14.29 12.19 -1.19
N LEU A 152 13.82 11.06 -1.72
CA LEU A 152 12.73 10.25 -1.16
C LEU A 152 13.25 9.12 -0.25
N SER A 153 14.45 8.60 -0.51
CA SER A 153 15.04 7.51 0.29
C SER A 153 15.42 7.90 1.73
N LYS A 154 15.29 9.19 2.08
CA LYS A 154 15.54 9.74 3.43
C LYS A 154 14.26 9.92 4.27
N GLN A 155 13.08 9.59 3.74
CA GLN A 155 11.82 9.63 4.51
C GLN A 155 11.72 8.46 5.49
N ASP A 156 10.85 8.62 6.49
CA ASP A 156 10.74 8.03 7.84
C ASP A 156 11.03 6.53 8.07
N PHE A 157 11.24 5.72 7.02
CA PHE A 157 11.55 4.28 7.13
C PHE A 157 13.01 3.91 6.82
N ALA A 158 13.91 4.90 6.64
CA ALA A 158 15.38 4.77 6.70
C ALA A 158 16.03 3.50 6.10
N GLN A 159 15.51 3.01 4.96
CA GLN A 159 15.97 1.88 4.14
C GLN A 159 17.26 1.19 4.65
N THR A 160 17.11 0.27 5.61
CA THR A 160 18.17 -0.28 6.45
C THR A 160 19.37 -0.78 5.64
N VAL A 161 20.57 -0.38 6.06
CA VAL A 161 21.83 -0.63 5.35
C VAL A 161 22.38 -2.00 5.76
N ILE A 162 22.41 -2.97 4.84
CA ILE A 162 23.31 -4.13 4.98
C ILE A 162 24.66 -3.71 4.39
N ARG A 163 25.66 -3.51 5.27
CA ARG A 163 27.06 -3.42 4.86
C ARG A 163 27.59 -4.85 4.69
N VAL A 164 28.25 -5.10 3.56
CA VAL A 164 29.02 -6.33 3.30
C VAL A 164 30.43 -6.08 3.77
#